data_AF-A0A1F9Y913-F1
#
_entry.id   AF-A0A1F9Y913-F1
#
_cell.length_a   1.000
_cell.length_b   1.000
_cell.length_c   1.000
_cell.angle_alpha   90.00
_cell.angle_beta   90.00
_cell.angle_gamma   90.00
#
_symmetry.space_group_name_H-M   'P 1'
#
loop_
_entity.id
_entity.type
_entity.pdbx_description
1 polymer ?
#
loop_
_entity_poly.entity_id
_entity_poly.type
_entity_poly.pdbx_seq_one_letter_code
_entity_poly.pdbx_strand_id
1 'polypeptide(L)'
;MAYPYGGYTANVKRNAVKFYEYARATTETSYCLPPIKRFEIESHLDETLGNLQIYRTAIDSAAVQNVLVTFYAHDFQANVSSITATLIDYAQSKGVEILTMSEALERYGNAVERAYANTGDMTAISQDGIAMLQAREINCVHPLTTYSDRLFLGWDATNAYFKIQTYGRNLQINPEGNTVTFTNPVMIGSIQHSYVRKTSTYTAANDLYIFCDATSTAFTVTLPAPSTIRTYTIKKVDSSANKITVVPTSGTIDGAANFLLDAQYESATFTADWDVWRVTGHYSGTP
;
A
#
# COMPACT_ATOMS: atom_id res chain seq x y z
N MET A 1 15.97 15.11 -21.98
CA MET A 1 17.07 16.11 -22.07
C MET A 1 18.43 15.42 -21.94
N ALA A 2 19.51 16.08 -22.34
CA ALA A 2 20.87 15.63 -22.04
C ALA A 2 21.52 16.62 -21.07
N TYR A 3 22.19 16.11 -20.04
CA TYR A 3 22.95 16.95 -19.13
C TYR A 3 24.21 17.47 -19.84
N PRO A 4 24.47 18.80 -19.82
CA PRO A 4 25.67 19.36 -20.42
C PRO A 4 26.92 18.70 -19.85
N TYR A 5 27.86 18.32 -20.72
CA TYR A 5 29.10 17.60 -20.36
C TYR A 5 28.88 16.29 -19.57
N GLY A 6 27.68 15.71 -19.63
CA GLY A 6 27.34 14.48 -18.93
C GLY A 6 27.12 14.60 -17.43
N GLY A 7 27.34 15.78 -16.84
CA GLY A 7 27.27 15.99 -15.40
C GLY A 7 26.01 16.72 -14.94
N TYR A 8 25.49 16.38 -13.77
CA TYR A 8 24.37 17.08 -13.14
C TYR A 8 24.55 17.18 -11.63
N THR A 9 23.92 18.20 -11.03
CA THR A 9 23.75 18.29 -9.57
C THR A 9 22.33 17.88 -9.19
N ALA A 10 22.09 17.59 -7.91
CA ALA A 10 20.74 17.33 -7.40
C ALA A 10 19.74 18.45 -7.74
N ASN A 11 20.19 19.72 -7.72
CA ASN A 11 19.36 20.87 -8.08
C ASN A 11 19.01 20.90 -9.57
N VAL A 12 19.97 20.59 -10.44
CA VAL A 12 19.74 20.49 -11.90
C VAL A 12 18.75 19.36 -12.18
N LYS A 13 18.92 18.19 -11.56
CA LYS A 13 17.97 17.07 -11.67
C LYS A 13 16.57 17.45 -11.19
N ARG A 14 16.46 18.12 -10.04
CA ARG A 14 15.18 18.61 -9.48
C ARG A 14 14.45 19.58 -10.40
N ASN A 15 15.17 20.40 -11.16
CA ASN A 15 14.55 21.27 -12.15
C ASN A 15 14.23 20.52 -13.44
N ALA A 16 15.09 19.58 -13.87
CA ALA A 16 14.85 18.75 -15.04
C ALA A 16 13.52 17.98 -14.96
N VAL A 17 13.23 17.36 -13.80
CA VAL A 17 12.00 16.58 -13.58
C VAL A 17 10.70 17.39 -13.72
N LYS A 18 10.77 18.73 -13.66
CA LYS A 18 9.59 19.60 -13.80
C LYS A 18 9.20 19.83 -15.26
N PHE A 19 10.15 19.68 -16.18
CA PHE A 19 9.99 20.12 -17.57
C PHE A 19 10.26 19.03 -18.61
N TYR A 20 10.96 17.97 -18.21
CA TYR A 20 11.32 16.88 -19.10
C TYR A 20 10.82 15.56 -18.54
N GLU A 21 10.56 14.60 -19.40
CA GLU A 21 10.16 13.25 -19.01
C GLU A 21 11.34 12.40 -18.55
N TYR A 22 12.52 12.68 -19.09
CA TYR A 22 13.77 11.99 -18.80
C TYR A 22 14.98 12.90 -19.04
N ALA A 23 16.10 12.56 -18.41
CA ALA A 23 17.40 13.16 -18.61
C ALA A 23 18.50 12.08 -18.66
N ARG A 24 19.45 12.27 -19.58
CA ARG A 24 20.63 11.40 -19.68
C ARG A 24 21.91 12.13 -19.28
N ALA A 25 22.76 11.41 -18.58
CA ALA A 25 24.15 11.74 -18.30
C ALA A 25 25.07 11.00 -19.27
N THR A 26 26.34 11.39 -19.25
CA THR A 26 27.38 10.74 -20.04
C THR A 26 28.39 10.14 -19.08
N THR A 27 28.67 8.85 -19.21
CA THR A 27 29.63 8.13 -18.35
C THR A 27 30.51 7.23 -19.21
N GLU A 28 31.64 6.77 -18.66
CA GLU A 28 32.52 5.82 -19.35
C GLU A 28 32.03 4.36 -19.23
N THR A 29 31.08 4.08 -18.32
CA THR A 29 30.55 2.74 -17.99
C THR A 29 29.03 2.70 -18.11
N SER A 30 28.47 2.80 -19.32
CA SER A 30 27.06 3.16 -19.49
C SER A 30 26.13 1.95 -19.70
N TYR A 31 25.92 1.19 -18.63
CA TYR A 31 24.87 0.16 -18.56
C TYR A 31 23.66 0.65 -17.78
N CYS A 32 22.49 0.70 -18.41
CA CYS A 32 21.23 1.02 -17.77
C CYS A 32 20.51 -0.26 -17.35
N LEU A 33 20.46 -0.53 -16.04
CA LEU A 33 19.74 -1.68 -15.48
C LEU A 33 18.26 -1.36 -15.31
N PRO A 34 17.34 -2.25 -15.74
CA PRO A 34 15.92 -2.11 -15.43
C PRO A 34 15.63 -2.20 -13.91
N PRO A 35 14.68 -1.41 -13.38
CA PRO A 35 13.94 -0.38 -14.10
C PRO A 35 14.83 0.85 -14.39
N ILE A 36 14.79 1.34 -15.62
CA ILE A 36 15.62 2.47 -16.08
C ILE A 36 15.24 3.70 -15.28
N LYS A 37 16.25 4.35 -14.73
CA LYS A 37 16.11 5.64 -14.07
C LYS A 37 16.06 6.76 -15.12
N ARG A 38 14.86 7.20 -15.48
CA ARG A 38 14.51 8.33 -16.35
C ARG A 38 15.43 9.54 -16.21
N PHE A 39 15.99 9.89 -15.04
CA PHE A 39 16.87 11.06 -14.88
C PHE A 39 18.29 10.71 -14.46
N GLU A 40 18.66 9.44 -14.52
CA GLU A 40 20.01 8.91 -14.32
C GLU A 40 20.35 7.93 -15.45
N ILE A 41 19.86 8.21 -16.67
CA ILE A 41 20.16 7.39 -17.84
C ILE A 41 21.61 7.64 -18.22
N GLU A 42 22.42 6.59 -18.25
CA GLU A 42 23.81 6.70 -18.65
C GLU A 42 23.98 6.36 -20.12
N SER A 43 24.71 7.22 -20.84
CA SER A 43 25.01 7.05 -22.26
C SER A 43 26.51 6.97 -22.51
N HIS A 44 26.91 6.00 -23.33
CA HIS A 44 28.29 5.84 -23.77
C HIS A 44 28.64 6.98 -24.72
N LEU A 45 29.68 7.72 -24.38
CA LEU A 45 30.30 8.73 -25.23
C LEU A 45 31.57 8.17 -25.85
N ASP A 46 31.63 8.20 -27.17
CA ASP A 46 32.88 8.18 -27.90
C ASP A 46 32.88 9.39 -28.83
N GLU A 47 33.79 10.34 -28.56
CA GLU A 47 33.94 11.56 -29.36
C GLU A 47 34.59 11.27 -30.72
N THR A 48 35.17 10.08 -30.86
CA THR A 48 35.82 9.64 -32.09
C THR A 48 35.22 8.29 -32.46
N LEU A 49 34.11 8.29 -33.20
CA LEU A 49 33.41 7.10 -33.72
C LEU A 49 34.30 6.10 -34.51
N GLY A 50 35.62 6.32 -34.58
CA GLY A 50 36.63 5.44 -35.17
C GLY A 50 36.95 4.16 -34.38
N ASN A 51 36.49 3.98 -33.14
CA ASN A 51 36.70 2.74 -32.39
C ASN A 51 35.42 1.90 -32.21
N LEU A 52 34.96 1.29 -33.31
CA LEU A 52 33.80 0.37 -33.33
C LEU A 52 33.88 -0.77 -32.28
N GLN A 53 35.06 -1.11 -31.79
CA GLN A 53 35.24 -2.21 -30.84
C GLN A 53 34.59 -1.92 -29.48
N ILE A 54 34.59 -0.66 -29.03
CA ILE A 54 33.95 -0.27 -27.75
C ILE A 54 32.44 -0.48 -27.84
N TYR A 55 31.83 -0.01 -28.92
CA TYR A 55 30.39 -0.19 -29.19
C TYR A 55 29.99 -1.66 -29.30
N ARG A 56 30.79 -2.47 -30.03
CA ARG A 56 30.55 -3.91 -30.14
C ARG A 56 30.63 -4.61 -28.79
N THR A 57 31.61 -4.24 -27.96
CA THR A 57 31.74 -4.79 -26.60
C THR A 57 30.53 -4.45 -25.74
N ALA A 58 30.01 -3.22 -25.83
CA ALA A 58 28.80 -2.84 -25.10
C ALA A 58 27.56 -3.61 -25.60
N ILE A 59 27.44 -3.82 -26.91
CA ILE A 59 26.38 -4.67 -27.50
C ILE A 59 26.51 -6.12 -27.02
N ASP A 60 27.72 -6.66 -26.99
CA ASP A 60 27.97 -8.01 -26.47
C ASP A 60 27.55 -8.13 -25.00
N SER A 61 27.83 -7.10 -24.18
CA SER A 61 27.33 -7.01 -22.80
C SER A 61 25.80 -6.97 -22.74
N ALA A 62 25.13 -6.19 -23.60
CA ALA A 62 23.67 -6.15 -23.65
C ALA A 62 23.06 -7.52 -23.96
N ALA A 63 23.66 -8.26 -24.89
CA ALA A 63 23.22 -9.59 -25.30
C ALA A 63 23.30 -10.64 -24.17
N VAL A 64 24.27 -10.51 -23.27
CA VAL A 64 24.52 -11.51 -22.22
C VAL A 64 24.07 -11.10 -20.83
N GLN A 65 23.94 -9.80 -20.54
CA GLN A 65 23.68 -9.28 -19.19
C GLN A 65 22.28 -8.70 -19.00
N ASN A 66 21.42 -8.72 -20.03
CA ASN A 66 20.07 -8.15 -19.99
C ASN A 66 20.07 -6.69 -19.51
N VAL A 67 20.97 -5.89 -20.08
CA VAL A 67 21.15 -4.47 -19.78
C VAL A 67 20.76 -3.62 -20.98
N LEU A 68 20.20 -2.43 -20.74
CA LEU A 68 20.04 -1.44 -21.80
C LEU A 68 21.37 -0.70 -21.96
N VAL A 69 21.82 -0.56 -23.21
CA VAL A 69 22.96 0.28 -23.56
C VAL A 69 22.43 1.46 -24.35
N THR A 70 22.81 2.67 -23.95
CA THR A 70 22.42 3.88 -24.68
C THR A 70 23.67 4.52 -25.28
N PHE A 71 23.61 4.81 -26.58
CA PHE A 71 24.71 5.42 -27.30
C PHE A 71 24.44 6.90 -27.53
N TYR A 72 25.47 7.70 -27.37
CA TYR A 72 25.46 9.10 -27.74
C TYR A 72 26.54 9.38 -28.77
N ALA A 73 26.19 10.13 -29.80
CA ALA A 73 27.12 10.64 -30.79
C ALA A 73 27.09 12.16 -30.81
N HIS A 74 28.28 12.78 -30.79
CA HIS A 74 28.48 14.18 -31.12
C HIS A 74 28.99 14.25 -32.57
N ASP A 75 28.45 15.22 -33.32
CA ASP A 75 28.94 15.71 -34.60
C ASP A 75 28.58 14.96 -35.91
N PHE A 76 28.49 15.76 -36.97
CA PHE A 76 27.98 15.48 -38.32
C PHE A 76 29.07 14.94 -39.26
N GLN A 77 29.85 13.94 -38.83
CA GLN A 77 30.83 13.35 -39.74
C GLN A 77 30.12 12.59 -40.88
N ALA A 78 30.68 12.65 -42.08
CA ALA A 78 30.08 12.07 -43.30
C ALA A 78 29.81 10.55 -43.23
N ASN A 79 30.34 9.86 -42.22
CA ASN A 79 30.26 8.41 -42.03
C ASN A 79 29.35 7.95 -40.88
N VAL A 80 28.70 8.86 -40.13
CA VAL A 80 27.83 8.49 -38.98
C VAL A 80 26.74 7.50 -39.39
N SER A 81 26.14 7.69 -40.56
CA SER A 81 25.11 6.78 -41.10
C SER A 81 25.65 5.38 -41.35
N SER A 82 26.87 5.25 -41.89
CA SER A 82 27.51 3.95 -42.14
C SER A 82 27.88 3.23 -40.84
N ILE A 83 28.33 3.98 -39.84
CA ILE A 83 28.70 3.45 -38.52
C ILE A 83 27.44 2.99 -37.77
N THR A 84 26.40 3.82 -37.77
CA THR A 84 25.11 3.48 -37.15
C THR A 84 24.51 2.22 -37.79
N ALA A 85 24.53 2.13 -39.12
CA ALA A 85 24.08 0.93 -39.83
C ALA A 85 24.88 -0.32 -39.41
N THR A 86 26.22 -0.21 -39.36
CA THR A 86 27.09 -1.32 -38.93
C THR A 86 26.80 -1.79 -37.50
N LEU A 87 26.49 -0.87 -36.58
CA LEU A 87 26.16 -1.19 -35.20
C LEU A 87 24.75 -1.79 -35.05
N ILE A 88 23.78 -1.30 -35.84
CA ILE A 88 22.44 -1.90 -35.90
C ILE A 88 22.53 -3.33 -36.40
N ASP A 89 23.23 -3.58 -37.51
CA ASP A 89 23.42 -4.93 -38.06
C ASP A 89 24.10 -5.85 -37.04
N TYR A 90 25.13 -5.34 -36.34
CA TYR A 90 25.82 -6.11 -35.31
C TYR A 90 24.91 -6.45 -34.13
N ALA A 91 24.15 -5.47 -33.60
CA ALA A 91 23.19 -5.70 -32.52
C ALA A 91 22.13 -6.74 -32.90
N GLN A 92 21.57 -6.63 -34.11
CA GLN A 92 20.62 -7.61 -34.63
C GLN A 92 21.25 -9.00 -34.76
N SER A 93 22.50 -9.10 -35.22
CA SER A 93 23.23 -10.38 -35.29
C SER A 93 23.46 -11.03 -33.92
N LYS A 94 23.44 -10.24 -32.84
CA LYS A 94 23.56 -10.68 -31.44
C LYS A 94 22.22 -10.88 -30.74
N GLY A 95 21.10 -10.68 -31.44
CA GLY A 95 19.76 -10.76 -30.86
C GLY A 95 19.44 -9.62 -29.88
N VAL A 96 20.17 -8.49 -29.97
CA VAL A 96 19.91 -7.31 -29.15
C VAL A 96 18.85 -6.45 -29.84
N GLU A 97 17.74 -6.21 -29.14
CA GLU A 97 16.65 -5.36 -29.62
C GLU A 97 17.09 -3.89 -29.70
N ILE A 98 16.73 -3.21 -30.79
CA ILE A 98 16.95 -1.78 -30.96
C ILE A 98 15.65 -1.05 -30.62
N LEU A 99 15.73 -0.14 -29.64
CA LEU A 99 14.59 0.63 -29.15
C LEU A 99 14.89 2.12 -29.25
N THR A 100 13.86 2.90 -29.53
CA THR A 100 13.90 4.34 -29.20
C THR A 100 13.93 4.52 -27.69
N MET A 101 14.42 5.67 -27.22
CA MET A 101 14.41 5.98 -25.79
C MET A 101 12.98 5.95 -25.21
N SER A 102 11.98 6.39 -25.99
CA SER A 102 10.58 6.37 -25.56
C SER A 102 10.07 4.95 -25.33
N GLU A 103 10.32 4.04 -26.27
CA GLU A 103 9.91 2.63 -26.15
C GLU A 103 10.64 1.93 -24.99
N ALA A 104 11.95 2.22 -24.82
CA ALA A 104 12.71 1.68 -23.70
C ALA A 104 12.16 2.15 -22.34
N LEU A 105 11.78 3.43 -22.23
CA LEU A 105 11.19 3.98 -21.00
C LEU A 105 9.75 3.52 -20.76
N GLU A 106 8.99 3.23 -21.81
CA GLU A 106 7.65 2.65 -21.67
C GLU A 106 7.71 1.20 -21.17
N ARG A 107 8.63 0.39 -21.72
CA ARG A 107 8.75 -1.04 -21.37
C ARG A 107 9.53 -1.29 -20.09
N TYR A 108 10.63 -0.55 -19.89
CA TYR A 108 11.62 -0.82 -18.86
C TYR A 108 11.88 0.38 -17.96
N GLY A 109 11.29 1.54 -18.25
CA GLY A 109 11.43 2.73 -17.42
C GLY A 109 10.75 2.56 -16.06
N ASN A 110 11.35 3.16 -15.05
CA ASN A 110 10.71 3.26 -13.77
C ASN A 110 9.46 4.16 -13.90
N ALA A 111 8.28 3.59 -13.66
CA ALA A 111 7.03 4.34 -13.59
C ALA A 111 6.99 5.26 -12.35
N VAL A 112 7.83 4.98 -11.34
CA VAL A 112 7.88 5.69 -10.06
C VAL A 112 9.28 6.30 -9.87
N GLU A 113 9.66 7.21 -10.77
CA GLU A 113 10.92 7.93 -10.60
C GLU A 113 10.78 9.07 -9.59
N ARG A 114 11.51 8.93 -8.48
CA ARG A 114 11.44 9.77 -7.29
C ARG A 114 12.06 11.15 -7.49
N ALA A 115 11.45 12.15 -6.85
CA ALA A 115 12.21 13.29 -6.34
C ALA A 115 13.06 12.79 -5.14
N TYR A 116 14.38 12.93 -5.22
CA TYR A 116 15.22 12.88 -4.03
C TYR A 116 14.89 14.10 -3.17
N ALA A 117 14.55 13.90 -1.91
CA ALA A 117 14.87 14.89 -0.90
C ALA A 117 16.38 14.82 -0.67
N ASN A 118 17.06 15.96 -0.66
CA ASN A 118 18.52 16.02 -0.47
C ASN A 118 18.90 15.30 0.83
N THR A 119 20.07 14.66 0.84
CA THR A 119 20.79 14.29 2.08
C THR A 119 20.79 15.48 3.03
N GLY A 120 19.93 15.42 4.06
CA GLY A 120 19.67 16.50 5.00
C GLY A 120 18.19 16.65 5.37
N ASP A 121 17.26 16.41 4.44
CA ASP A 121 15.82 16.49 4.67
C ASP A 121 15.16 15.14 4.39
N MET A 122 15.21 14.22 5.35
CA MET A 122 14.39 12.99 5.30
C MET A 122 12.95 13.21 5.77
N THR A 123 12.57 14.46 6.02
CA THR A 123 11.28 14.90 6.55
C THR A 123 10.44 15.49 5.43
N ALA A 124 9.50 14.71 4.90
CA ALA A 124 8.38 15.31 4.18
C ALA A 124 7.41 15.84 5.24
N ILE A 125 7.06 17.13 5.17
CA ILE A 125 5.97 17.65 6.00
C ILE A 125 4.68 17.25 5.30
N SER A 126 3.90 16.38 5.92
CA SER A 126 2.57 16.03 5.44
C SER A 126 1.65 17.25 5.46
N GLN A 127 0.51 17.20 4.77
CA GLN A 127 -0.37 18.37 4.66
C GLN A 127 -0.95 18.85 6.01
N ASP A 128 -1.04 17.95 6.98
CA ASP A 128 -1.39 18.19 8.39
C ASP A 128 -0.19 18.67 9.24
N GLY A 129 0.95 18.98 8.63
CA GLY A 129 2.10 19.59 9.30
C GLY A 129 3.03 18.61 10.00
N ILE A 130 2.85 17.29 9.82
CA ILE A 130 3.63 16.26 10.52
C ILE A 130 4.86 15.88 9.70
N ALA A 131 6.02 15.84 10.35
CA ALA A 131 7.25 15.38 9.74
C ALA A 131 7.25 13.85 9.57
N MET A 132 7.23 13.38 8.32
CA MET A 132 7.31 11.97 7.97
C MET A 132 8.75 11.60 7.63
N LEU A 133 9.35 10.69 8.42
CA LEU A 133 10.70 10.18 8.20
C LEU A 133 10.69 9.13 7.08
N GLN A 134 11.74 9.18 6.23
CA GLN A 134 11.93 8.24 5.12
C GLN A 134 10.74 8.20 4.14
N ALA A 135 9.97 9.28 4.08
CA ALA A 135 8.78 9.36 3.23
C ALA A 135 9.14 9.20 1.74
N ARG A 136 8.34 8.42 1.04
CA ARG A 136 8.44 8.15 -0.39
C ARG A 136 7.22 8.82 -1.05
N GLU A 137 7.41 10.02 -1.59
CA GLU A 137 6.36 10.73 -2.32
C GLU A 137 6.13 10.04 -3.67
N ILE A 138 4.91 9.60 -3.93
CA ILE A 138 4.46 9.17 -5.26
C ILE A 138 3.59 10.30 -5.81
N ASN A 139 4.12 11.00 -6.82
CA ASN A 139 3.34 11.98 -7.57
C ASN A 139 2.39 11.23 -8.51
N CYS A 140 1.12 11.13 -8.13
CA CYS A 140 0.06 10.76 -9.05
C CYS A 140 -0.39 12.04 -9.77
N VAL A 141 -0.09 12.18 -11.06
CA VAL A 141 -0.69 13.25 -11.87
C VAL A 141 -2.07 12.78 -12.30
N HIS A 142 -3.11 13.31 -11.67
CA HIS A 142 -4.50 13.09 -12.09
C HIS A 142 -4.79 13.99 -13.32
N PRO A 143 -5.25 13.45 -14.46
CA PRO A 143 -5.35 14.21 -15.72
C PRO A 143 -6.49 15.24 -15.77
N LEU A 144 -7.31 15.38 -14.73
CA LEU A 144 -8.57 16.16 -14.77
C LEU A 144 -8.72 17.22 -13.66
N THR A 145 -7.71 17.44 -12.82
CA THR A 145 -7.79 18.44 -11.73
C THR A 145 -6.50 19.26 -11.63
N THR A 146 -6.63 20.56 -11.36
CA THR A 146 -5.52 21.49 -11.10
C THR A 146 -4.86 21.29 -9.73
N TYR A 147 -5.33 20.32 -8.94
CA TYR A 147 -4.75 19.91 -7.67
C TYR A 147 -3.91 18.65 -7.88
N SER A 148 -2.65 18.69 -7.44
CA SER A 148 -1.81 17.49 -7.42
C SER A 148 -2.29 16.57 -6.31
N ASP A 149 -3.06 15.54 -6.67
CA ASP A 149 -3.45 14.46 -5.74
C ASP A 149 -2.20 13.62 -5.42
N ARG A 150 -1.47 14.03 -4.39
CA ARG A 150 -0.25 13.34 -3.94
C ARG A 150 -0.62 12.20 -3.00
N LEU A 151 0.03 11.05 -3.19
CA LEU A 151 -0.01 9.94 -2.24
C LEU A 151 1.29 9.95 -1.43
N PHE A 152 1.17 10.26 -0.14
CA PHE A 152 2.27 10.19 0.81
C PHE A 152 2.31 8.80 1.44
N LEU A 153 3.48 8.14 1.36
CA LEU A 153 3.78 6.88 2.03
C LEU A 153 5.00 7.09 2.91
N GLY A 154 4.92 6.84 4.22
CA GLY A 154 6.10 6.96 5.07
C GLY A 154 5.85 6.69 6.55
N TRP A 155 6.93 6.75 7.33
CA TRP A 155 6.91 6.51 8.77
C TRP A 155 6.71 7.82 9.53
N ASP A 156 5.68 7.89 10.38
CA ASP A 156 5.55 8.96 11.37
C ASP A 156 6.35 8.56 12.61
N ALA A 157 7.52 9.18 12.80
CA ALA A 157 8.40 8.87 13.91
C ALA A 157 7.94 9.44 15.26
N THR A 158 7.09 10.47 15.23
CA THR A 158 6.52 11.06 16.45
C THR A 158 5.51 10.09 17.07
N ASN A 159 4.73 9.44 16.22
CA ASN A 159 3.60 8.62 16.65
C ASN A 159 3.77 7.11 16.38
N ALA A 160 4.93 6.70 15.84
CA ALA A 160 5.33 5.32 15.60
C ALA A 160 4.36 4.49 14.73
N TYR A 161 3.89 5.03 13.60
CA TYR A 161 3.08 4.27 12.65
C TYR A 161 3.46 4.51 11.18
N PHE A 162 3.12 3.56 10.31
CA PHE A 162 3.20 3.73 8.87
C PHE A 162 1.93 4.45 8.37
N LYS A 163 2.12 5.59 7.69
CA LYS A 163 1.05 6.47 7.20
C LYS A 163 0.92 6.37 5.69
N ILE A 164 -0.31 6.22 5.22
CA ILE A 164 -0.73 6.43 3.84
C ILE A 164 -1.68 7.64 3.84
N GLN A 165 -1.36 8.69 3.08
CA GLN A 165 -2.16 9.92 3.08
C GLN A 165 -2.37 10.44 1.66
N THR A 166 -3.62 10.81 1.36
CA THR A 166 -4.02 11.59 0.19
C THR A 166 -4.49 12.98 0.64
N TYR A 167 -4.88 13.86 -0.29
CA TYR A 167 -5.40 15.20 0.04
C TYR A 167 -6.53 15.12 1.10
N GLY A 168 -6.23 15.55 2.33
CA GLY A 168 -7.16 15.61 3.46
C GLY A 168 -7.63 14.29 4.09
N ARG A 169 -7.04 13.12 3.78
CA ARG A 169 -7.49 11.82 4.36
C ARG A 169 -6.30 10.89 4.69
N ASN A 170 -6.36 10.25 5.87
CA ASN A 170 -5.33 9.34 6.38
C ASN A 170 -5.87 7.89 6.45
N LEU A 171 -5.06 6.92 6.00
CA LEU A 171 -5.15 5.51 6.39
C LEU A 171 -3.84 5.16 7.11
N GLN A 172 -3.93 4.84 8.40
CA GLN A 172 -2.78 4.50 9.24
C GLN A 172 -2.83 3.02 9.60
N ILE A 173 -1.71 2.31 9.41
CA ILE A 173 -1.56 0.93 9.85
C ILE A 173 -0.47 0.94 10.92
N ASN A 174 -0.86 0.72 12.18
CA ASN A 174 0.08 0.60 13.29
C ASN A 174 0.69 -0.81 13.29
N PRO A 175 2.01 -0.97 13.07
CA PRO A 175 2.63 -2.28 13.10
C PRO A 175 2.69 -2.92 14.50
N GLU A 176 2.51 -2.15 15.58
CA GLU A 176 2.62 -2.67 16.95
C GLU A 176 1.28 -3.07 17.57
N GLY A 177 0.15 -2.74 16.94
CA GLY A 177 -1.17 -2.85 17.58
C GLY A 177 -2.25 -3.66 16.86
N ASN A 178 -2.05 -4.10 15.61
CA ASN A 178 -3.13 -4.66 14.77
C ASN A 178 -4.40 -3.77 14.73
N THR A 179 -4.26 -2.46 14.93
CA THR A 179 -5.37 -1.51 14.94
C THR A 179 -5.30 -0.60 13.71
N VAL A 180 -6.45 -0.43 13.07
CA VAL A 180 -6.67 0.59 12.04
C VAL A 180 -7.42 1.74 12.71
N THR A 181 -6.74 2.86 12.93
CA THR A 181 -7.34 4.05 13.53
C THR A 181 -7.87 4.98 12.45
N PHE A 182 -9.15 5.32 12.53
CA PHE A 182 -9.74 6.40 11.74
C PHE A 182 -9.92 7.64 12.63
N THR A 183 -9.20 8.72 12.37
CA THR A 183 -9.39 10.02 13.06
C THR A 183 -10.41 10.87 12.27
N ASN A 184 -11.48 11.30 12.94
CA ASN A 184 -12.63 12.02 12.35
C ASN A 184 -13.25 11.32 11.12
N PRO A 185 -13.65 10.03 11.21
CA PRO A 185 -14.31 9.39 10.09
C PRO A 185 -15.68 10.03 9.84
N VAL A 186 -15.87 10.62 8.66
CA VAL A 186 -17.23 10.85 8.15
C VAL A 186 -17.74 9.52 7.62
N MET A 187 -18.41 8.76 8.49
CA MET A 187 -19.13 7.56 8.08
C MET A 187 -20.42 8.00 7.39
N ILE A 188 -20.50 7.87 6.06
CA ILE A 188 -21.76 8.03 5.34
C ILE A 188 -22.52 6.70 5.46
N GLY A 189 -23.46 6.61 6.42
CA GLY A 189 -24.30 5.41 6.65
C GLY A 189 -23.97 4.65 7.94
N SER A 190 -24.47 3.42 8.04
CA SER A 190 -24.27 2.54 9.22
C SER A 190 -22.94 1.79 9.16
N ILE A 191 -22.45 1.39 10.33
CA ILE A 191 -21.31 0.46 10.44
C ILE A 191 -21.84 -0.97 10.33
N GLN A 192 -21.25 -1.76 9.43
CA GLN A 192 -21.56 -3.19 9.37
C GLN A 192 -20.91 -3.90 10.56
N HIS A 193 -21.73 -4.58 11.35
CA HIS A 193 -21.28 -5.39 12.49
C HIS A 193 -21.32 -6.88 12.13
N SER A 194 -20.42 -7.67 12.74
CA SER A 194 -20.49 -9.13 12.62
C SER A 194 -21.75 -9.65 13.30
N TYR A 195 -22.52 -10.46 12.60
CA TYR A 195 -23.67 -11.15 13.18
C TYR A 195 -23.76 -12.58 12.68
N VAL A 196 -24.37 -13.43 13.51
CA VAL A 196 -24.71 -14.80 13.16
C VAL A 196 -26.13 -15.14 13.63
N ARG A 197 -26.77 -16.09 12.94
CA ARG A 197 -28.03 -16.71 13.37
C ARG A 197 -27.77 -18.15 13.78
N LYS A 198 -28.33 -18.60 14.89
CA LYS A 198 -28.11 -19.93 15.47
C LYS A 198 -29.42 -20.59 15.86
N THR A 199 -29.52 -21.89 15.59
CA THR A 199 -30.67 -22.75 15.87
C THR A 199 -30.33 -23.91 16.83
N SER A 200 -29.08 -23.93 17.35
CA SER A 200 -28.55 -24.97 18.22
C SER A 200 -27.43 -24.38 19.09
N THR A 201 -26.92 -25.18 20.04
CA THR A 201 -25.82 -24.81 20.93
C THR A 201 -24.65 -24.20 20.17
N TYR A 202 -24.11 -23.10 20.71
CA TYR A 202 -23.07 -22.32 20.05
C TYR A 202 -22.09 -21.70 21.04
N THR A 203 -20.80 -21.75 20.75
CA THR A 203 -19.77 -20.98 21.47
C THR A 203 -19.50 -19.70 20.69
N ALA A 204 -19.73 -18.55 21.33
CA ALA A 204 -19.56 -17.24 20.72
C ALA A 204 -18.10 -17.03 20.28
N ALA A 205 -17.89 -16.58 19.04
CA ALA A 205 -16.58 -16.40 18.44
C ALA A 205 -16.24 -14.91 18.33
N ASN A 206 -16.13 -14.36 17.11
CA ASN A 206 -15.84 -12.94 16.86
C ASN A 206 -17.11 -12.17 16.44
N ASP A 207 -18.26 -12.65 16.89
CA ASP A 207 -19.58 -12.08 16.62
C ASP A 207 -19.85 -10.88 17.52
N LEU A 208 -20.52 -9.85 17.03
CA LEU A 208 -21.10 -8.82 17.89
C LEU A 208 -22.56 -9.14 18.21
N TYR A 209 -23.32 -9.61 17.22
CA TYR A 209 -24.73 -10.01 17.39
C TYR A 209 -24.93 -11.51 17.16
N ILE A 210 -25.66 -12.15 18.07
CA ILE A 210 -26.06 -13.55 17.97
C ILE A 210 -27.58 -13.62 18.05
N PHE A 211 -28.22 -13.92 16.93
CA PHE A 211 -29.67 -14.13 16.86
C PHE A 211 -29.99 -15.61 17.05
N CYS A 212 -30.70 -15.91 18.12
CA CYS A 212 -30.98 -17.27 18.57
C CYS A 212 -32.44 -17.63 18.27
N ASP A 213 -32.62 -18.71 17.52
CA ASP A 213 -33.91 -19.28 17.16
C ASP A 213 -34.08 -20.65 17.81
N ALA A 214 -34.77 -20.67 18.95
CA ALA A 214 -35.03 -21.86 19.75
C ALA A 214 -36.29 -22.62 19.34
N THR A 215 -36.84 -22.37 18.13
CA THR A 215 -38.13 -22.97 17.71
C THR A 215 -38.16 -24.49 17.87
N SER A 216 -37.05 -25.17 17.57
CA SER A 216 -36.96 -26.64 17.68
C SER A 216 -36.68 -27.13 19.10
N THR A 217 -35.75 -26.48 19.81
CA THR A 217 -35.33 -26.91 21.15
C THR A 217 -34.62 -25.77 21.88
N ALA A 218 -34.63 -25.83 23.21
CA ALA A 218 -33.83 -24.94 24.04
C ALA A 218 -32.34 -25.25 23.87
N PHE A 219 -31.49 -24.22 23.86
CA PHE A 219 -30.06 -24.42 23.70
C PHE A 219 -29.23 -23.38 24.44
N THR A 220 -27.92 -23.67 24.52
CA THR A 220 -26.95 -22.87 25.25
C THR A 220 -26.10 -22.04 24.30
N VAL A 221 -25.87 -20.77 24.65
CA VAL A 221 -24.82 -19.94 24.05
C VAL A 221 -23.70 -19.77 25.08
N THR A 222 -22.50 -20.22 24.74
CA THR A 222 -21.33 -20.14 25.62
C THR A 222 -20.49 -18.92 25.26
N LEU A 223 -20.35 -17.97 26.19
CA LEU A 223 -19.43 -16.85 26.08
C LEU A 223 -17.99 -17.34 26.35
N PRO A 224 -16.97 -16.85 25.63
CA PRO A 224 -15.58 -17.18 25.92
C PRO A 224 -15.15 -16.65 27.30
N ALA A 225 -13.90 -16.92 27.69
CA ALA A 225 -13.34 -16.31 28.88
C ALA A 225 -13.39 -14.76 28.76
N PRO A 226 -13.77 -14.03 29.82
CA PRO A 226 -13.87 -12.56 29.81
C PRO A 226 -12.51 -11.84 29.74
N SER A 227 -11.40 -12.56 29.49
CA SER A 227 -10.04 -12.02 29.48
C SER A 227 -9.72 -11.07 28.33
N THR A 228 -10.58 -10.99 27.31
CA THR A 228 -10.48 -10.00 26.23
C THR A 228 -11.68 -9.09 26.29
N ILE A 229 -11.46 -7.77 26.27
CA ILE A 229 -12.52 -6.74 26.25
C ILE A 229 -13.36 -6.92 24.98
N ARG A 230 -14.42 -7.72 25.09
CA ARG A 230 -15.35 -8.09 24.02
C ARG A 230 -16.77 -7.79 24.48
N THR A 231 -17.63 -7.53 23.51
CA THR A 231 -19.06 -7.32 23.73
C THR A 231 -19.83 -8.26 22.83
N TYR A 232 -20.85 -8.91 23.37
CA TYR A 232 -21.80 -9.74 22.63
C TYR A 232 -23.22 -9.28 22.95
N THR A 233 -24.05 -9.08 21.93
CA THR A 233 -25.49 -8.91 22.08
C THR A 233 -26.19 -10.17 21.60
N ILE A 234 -26.86 -10.86 22.51
CA ILE A 234 -27.59 -12.10 22.22
C ILE A 234 -29.08 -11.78 22.27
N LYS A 235 -29.83 -12.22 21.25
CA LYS A 235 -31.28 -11.99 21.16
C LYS A 235 -32.01 -13.27 20.80
N LYS A 236 -33.03 -13.61 21.57
CA LYS A 236 -34.00 -14.65 21.20
C LYS A 236 -34.98 -14.08 20.18
N VAL A 237 -35.11 -14.72 19.02
CA VAL A 237 -35.95 -14.20 17.93
C VAL A 237 -37.27 -14.94 17.73
N ASP A 238 -37.37 -16.18 18.22
CA ASP A 238 -38.56 -17.01 18.08
C ASP A 238 -39.52 -16.87 19.27
N SER A 239 -40.78 -17.27 19.07
CA SER A 239 -41.86 -17.18 20.06
C SER A 239 -42.05 -18.42 20.92
N SER A 240 -41.22 -19.46 20.75
CA SER A 240 -41.36 -20.68 21.55
C SER A 240 -40.97 -20.44 23.02
N ALA A 241 -41.49 -21.28 23.91
CA ALA A 241 -41.13 -21.30 25.34
C ALA A 241 -39.72 -21.87 25.59
N ASN A 242 -39.03 -22.32 24.55
CA ASN A 242 -37.67 -22.87 24.65
C ASN A 242 -36.69 -21.73 24.98
N LYS A 243 -35.98 -21.87 26.10
CA LYS A 243 -35.08 -20.81 26.59
C LYS A 243 -33.75 -20.82 25.85
N ILE A 244 -33.15 -19.64 25.73
CA ILE A 244 -31.72 -19.50 25.45
C ILE A 244 -30.99 -19.32 26.77
N THR A 245 -30.09 -20.26 27.08
CA THR A 245 -29.25 -20.18 28.28
C THR A 245 -27.88 -19.64 27.88
N VAL A 246 -27.51 -18.47 28.39
CA VAL A 246 -26.19 -17.89 28.18
C VAL A 246 -25.30 -18.26 29.35
N VAL A 247 -24.17 -18.89 29.08
CA VAL A 247 -23.21 -19.30 30.12
C VAL A 247 -21.81 -18.82 29.75
N PRO A 248 -20.96 -18.41 30.69
CA PRO A 248 -19.57 -18.15 30.40
C PRO A 248 -18.73 -19.44 30.51
N THR A 249 -17.68 -19.59 29.72
CA THR A 249 -16.69 -20.67 29.91
C THR A 249 -15.95 -20.54 31.25
N SER A 250 -15.78 -19.31 31.74
CA SER A 250 -15.17 -18.99 33.03
C SER A 250 -15.68 -17.65 33.57
N GLY A 251 -15.59 -17.46 34.89
CA GLY A 251 -16.11 -16.25 35.54
C GLY A 251 -17.61 -16.33 35.79
N THR A 252 -18.25 -15.18 36.01
CA THR A 252 -19.69 -15.06 36.24
C THR A 252 -20.30 -13.98 35.36
N ILE A 253 -21.62 -14.00 35.20
CA ILE A 253 -22.40 -12.93 34.57
C ILE A 253 -23.07 -12.16 35.70
N ASP A 254 -22.55 -10.99 36.07
CA ASP A 254 -22.98 -10.20 37.24
C ASP A 254 -23.18 -11.04 38.52
N GLY A 255 -22.25 -11.96 38.80
CA GLY A 255 -22.29 -12.86 39.95
C GLY A 255 -23.14 -14.12 39.77
N ALA A 256 -23.90 -14.23 38.68
CA ALA A 256 -24.67 -15.43 38.33
C ALA A 256 -23.86 -16.39 37.44
N ALA A 257 -24.18 -17.68 37.52
CA ALA A 257 -23.55 -18.72 36.67
C ALA A 257 -24.07 -18.71 35.22
N ASN A 258 -25.24 -18.15 34.99
CA ASN A 258 -25.88 -18.07 33.67
C ASN A 258 -26.87 -16.90 33.60
N PHE A 259 -27.27 -16.55 32.38
CA PHE A 259 -28.34 -15.61 32.08
C PHE A 259 -29.36 -16.28 31.16
N LEU A 260 -30.65 -16.09 31.42
CA LEU A 260 -31.72 -16.69 30.63
C LEU A 260 -32.40 -15.64 29.76
N LEU A 261 -32.65 -15.99 28.50
CA LEU A 261 -33.60 -15.30 27.64
C LEU A 261 -34.77 -16.26 27.41
N ASP A 262 -35.94 -15.95 27.94
CA ASP A 262 -37.12 -16.83 27.90
C ASP A 262 -38.34 -16.25 27.19
N ALA A 263 -38.33 -14.96 26.88
CA ALA A 263 -39.37 -14.32 26.08
C ALA A 263 -38.93 -14.03 24.64
N GLN A 264 -39.89 -14.00 23.71
CA GLN A 264 -39.62 -13.55 22.35
C GLN A 264 -39.08 -12.12 22.35
N TYR A 265 -38.04 -11.89 21.54
CA TYR A 265 -37.36 -10.61 21.39
C TYR A 265 -36.56 -10.13 22.59
N GLU A 266 -36.53 -10.91 23.68
CA GLU A 266 -35.63 -10.65 24.78
C GLU A 266 -34.19 -10.67 24.29
N SER A 267 -33.42 -9.67 24.74
CA SER A 267 -32.01 -9.56 24.39
C SER A 267 -31.19 -8.99 25.52
N ALA A 268 -29.95 -9.46 25.64
CA ALA A 268 -28.98 -8.95 26.58
C ALA A 268 -27.63 -8.69 25.90
N THR A 269 -26.96 -7.63 26.33
CA THR A 269 -25.60 -7.27 25.94
C THR A 269 -24.66 -7.59 27.09
N PHE A 270 -23.66 -8.41 26.79
CA PHE A 270 -22.65 -8.88 27.72
C PHE A 270 -21.32 -8.25 27.35
N THR A 271 -20.72 -7.50 28.27
CA THR A 271 -19.41 -6.87 28.08
C THR A 271 -18.42 -7.47 29.05
N ALA A 272 -17.28 -7.91 28.53
CA ALA A 272 -16.21 -8.47 29.34
C ALA A 272 -15.53 -7.36 30.17
N ASP A 273 -15.39 -7.63 31.46
CA ASP A 273 -14.71 -6.79 32.45
C ASP A 273 -13.67 -7.66 33.17
N TRP A 274 -12.63 -8.02 32.42
CA TRP A 274 -11.48 -8.84 32.84
C TRP A 274 -11.81 -10.28 33.27
N ASP A 275 -12.33 -10.49 34.46
CA ASP A 275 -12.61 -11.81 35.04
C ASP A 275 -14.11 -12.13 35.12
N VAL A 276 -14.96 -11.14 34.81
CA VAL A 276 -16.42 -11.27 34.81
C VAL A 276 -17.04 -10.73 33.53
N TRP A 277 -18.27 -11.17 33.28
CA TRP A 277 -19.17 -10.61 32.27
C TRP A 277 -20.17 -9.68 32.95
N ARG A 278 -20.34 -8.48 32.40
CA ARG A 278 -21.34 -7.49 32.84
C ARG A 278 -22.52 -7.46 31.90
N VAL A 279 -23.74 -7.47 32.40
CA VAL A 279 -24.93 -7.16 31.60
C VAL A 279 -25.03 -5.64 31.49
N THR A 280 -24.67 -5.11 30.32
CA THR A 280 -24.63 -3.65 30.05
C THR A 280 -25.87 -3.15 29.32
N GLY A 281 -26.73 -4.05 28.86
CA GLY A 281 -28.05 -3.74 28.35
C GLY A 281 -28.94 -4.99 28.39
N HIS A 282 -30.19 -4.83 28.81
CA HIS A 282 -31.19 -5.90 28.82
C HIS A 282 -32.54 -5.32 28.39
N TYR A 283 -33.18 -6.03 27.47
CA TYR A 283 -34.55 -5.76 27.06
C TYR A 283 -35.36 -7.01 27.35
N SER A 284 -36.35 -6.87 28.24
CA SER A 284 -37.23 -7.94 28.75
C SER A 284 -38.69 -7.82 28.33
N GLY A 285 -39.00 -6.93 27.39
CA GLY A 285 -40.38 -6.65 26.96
C GLY A 285 -40.87 -7.52 25.81
N THR A 286 -42.18 -7.76 25.76
CA THR A 286 -42.90 -7.97 24.50
C THR A 286 -43.19 -6.59 23.88
N PRO A 287 -43.05 -6.40 22.55
CA PRO A 287 -43.37 -5.15 21.87
C PRO A 287 -44.77 -4.60 22.18
#